data_AF-A0A7W0JKN0-F1
#
_entry.id   AF-A0A7W0JKN0-F1
#
_cell.length_a   1.000
_cell.length_b   1.000
_cell.length_c   1.000
_cell.angle_alpha   90.00
_cell.angle_beta   90.00
_cell.angle_gamma   90.00
#
_symmetry.space_group_name_H-M   'P 1'
#
loop_
_entity.id
_entity.type
_entity.pdbx_description
1 polymer ?
#
loop_
_entity_poly.entity_id
_entity_poly.type
_entity_poly.pdbx_seq_one_letter_code
_entity_poly.pdbx_strand_id
1 'polypeptide(L)'
;MRPKVAVLVFPGSNDDRDAVWALGALGADAKLVWHADEGLPRDTGAVVLPGGFSYGDYLRCGAIARSASIMGAVHAFAATGGPVLGICNGFQILCEAGLLPGVLRRNRDLNFVCRDVAIRVERGDSLLTHRCEPGQMLTIPVKHGEGSWYADEELYAELEAAGQLVLRYAEDCNGSVGDVAGVCDEARNVFGLMPHPEHAVDPLLGSGDGALLLAALVDAARNRVLAGSASS
;
A
#
# COMPACT_ATOMS: atom_id res chain seq x y z
N MET A 1 -0.14 18.88 14.48
CA MET A 1 -1.00 17.76 14.93
C MET A 1 -0.46 16.46 14.34
N ARG A 2 -0.43 15.36 15.11
CA ARG A 2 -0.10 14.03 14.60
C ARG A 2 -1.39 13.38 14.09
N PRO A 3 -1.55 13.11 12.78
CA PRO A 3 -2.77 12.47 12.27
C PRO A 3 -2.84 11.02 12.71
N LYS A 4 -4.06 10.52 12.95
CA LYS A 4 -4.28 9.11 13.28
C LYS A 4 -4.23 8.27 12.01
N VAL A 5 -3.44 7.20 12.03
CA VAL A 5 -3.37 6.23 10.94
C VAL A 5 -3.76 4.86 11.48
N ALA A 6 -4.79 4.25 10.92
CA ALA A 6 -5.23 2.91 11.31
C ALA A 6 -4.39 1.88 10.54
N VAL A 7 -3.62 1.07 11.25
CA VAL A 7 -2.86 -0.06 10.69
C VAL A 7 -3.63 -1.34 11.01
N LEU A 8 -4.13 -2.01 9.98
CA LEU A 8 -4.97 -3.19 10.17
C LEU A 8 -4.13 -4.41 10.53
N VAL A 9 -4.64 -5.24 11.42
CA VAL A 9 -4.00 -6.49 11.84
C VAL A 9 -4.90 -7.66 11.46
N PHE A 10 -4.47 -8.42 10.47
CA PHE A 10 -5.10 -9.68 10.10
C PHE A 10 -4.38 -10.85 10.78
N PRO A 11 -5.04 -12.01 10.96
CA PRO A 11 -4.38 -13.19 11.50
C PRO A 11 -3.24 -13.61 10.55
N GLY A 12 -2.00 -13.59 11.02
CA GLY A 12 -0.83 -13.88 10.19
C GLY A 12 -0.19 -12.67 9.50
N SER A 13 -0.64 -11.44 9.77
CA SER A 13 0.16 -10.24 9.44
C SER A 13 1.46 -10.21 10.25
N ASN A 14 2.55 -9.75 9.64
CA ASN A 14 3.89 -9.75 10.26
C ASN A 14 4.52 -8.36 10.34
N ASP A 15 4.15 -7.45 9.44
CA ASP A 15 4.77 -6.13 9.29
C ASP A 15 3.90 -5.00 9.88
N ASP A 16 2.86 -5.33 10.62
CA ASP A 16 1.95 -4.39 11.27
C ASP A 16 2.69 -3.49 12.28
N ARG A 17 3.60 -4.07 13.07
CA ARG A 17 4.41 -3.32 14.04
C ARG A 17 5.46 -2.44 13.36
N ASP A 18 6.05 -2.92 12.27
CA ASP A 18 7.04 -2.15 11.50
C ASP A 18 6.37 -0.95 10.84
N ALA A 19 5.19 -1.15 10.26
CA ALA A 19 4.37 -0.06 9.72
C ALA A 19 4.01 0.98 10.80
N VAL A 20 3.57 0.54 11.99
CA VAL A 20 3.28 1.45 13.12
C VAL A 20 4.53 2.25 13.52
N TRP A 21 5.68 1.59 13.64
CA TRP A 21 6.93 2.25 14.01
C TRP A 21 7.36 3.27 12.95
N ALA A 22 7.37 2.88 11.67
CA ALA A 22 7.74 3.74 10.55
C ALA A 22 6.83 4.98 10.45
N LEU A 23 5.51 4.79 10.53
CA LEU A 23 4.55 5.89 10.53
C LEU A 23 4.72 6.81 11.76
N GLY A 24 5.00 6.23 12.92
CA GLY A 24 5.29 6.97 14.15
C GLY A 24 6.54 7.84 14.04
N ALA A 25 7.61 7.31 13.45
CA ALA A 25 8.85 8.06 13.16
C ALA A 25 8.60 9.25 12.22
N LEU A 26 7.62 9.13 11.32
CA LEU A 26 7.21 10.18 10.38
C LEU A 26 6.13 11.12 10.94
N GLY A 27 5.78 11.00 12.23
CA GLY A 27 4.93 11.94 12.94
C GLY A 27 3.43 11.63 12.88
N ALA A 28 3.03 10.40 12.58
CA ALA A 28 1.66 9.93 12.75
C ALA A 28 1.41 9.37 14.17
N ASP A 29 0.13 9.33 14.57
CA ASP A 29 -0.36 8.51 15.67
C ASP A 29 -0.92 7.20 15.09
N ALA A 30 -0.03 6.26 14.77
CA ALA A 30 -0.41 4.99 14.19
C ALA A 30 -1.01 4.04 15.24
N LYS A 31 -2.17 3.43 14.94
CA LYS A 31 -2.91 2.54 15.83
C LYS A 31 -3.18 1.21 15.14
N LEU A 32 -2.86 0.11 15.82
CA LEU A 32 -3.27 -1.22 15.41
C LEU A 32 -4.79 -1.35 15.55
N VAL A 33 -5.45 -1.88 14.51
CA VAL A 33 -6.89 -2.12 14.46
C VAL A 33 -7.12 -3.57 14.08
N TRP A 34 -7.91 -4.29 14.86
CA TRP A 34 -8.09 -5.73 14.65
C TRP A 34 -9.04 -5.98 13.49
N HIS A 35 -8.74 -6.96 12.62
CA HIS A 35 -9.54 -7.22 11.43
C HIS A 35 -11.02 -7.58 11.70
N ALA A 36 -11.33 -8.08 12.91
CA ALA A 36 -12.68 -8.44 13.31
C ALA A 36 -13.47 -7.26 13.90
N ASP A 37 -12.85 -6.10 14.09
CA ASP A 37 -13.55 -4.88 14.52
C ASP A 37 -14.48 -4.40 13.39
N GLU A 38 -15.63 -3.81 13.76
CA GLU A 38 -16.64 -3.36 12.79
C GLU A 38 -16.40 -1.95 12.25
N GLY A 39 -15.47 -1.21 12.85
CA GLY A 39 -15.27 0.21 12.55
C GLY A 39 -13.84 0.68 12.75
N LEU A 40 -13.46 1.68 11.96
CA LEU A 40 -12.20 2.38 12.15
C LEU A 40 -12.30 3.32 13.37
N PRO A 41 -11.20 3.58 14.07
CA PRO A 41 -11.16 4.59 15.12
C PRO A 41 -11.67 5.95 14.64
N ARG A 42 -12.33 6.71 15.52
CA ARG A 42 -12.73 8.09 15.21
C ARG A 42 -11.54 8.94 14.78
N ASP A 43 -11.78 9.88 13.88
CA ASP A 43 -10.77 10.80 13.34
C ASP A 43 -9.59 10.10 12.65
N THR A 44 -9.83 8.91 12.09
CA THR A 44 -8.85 8.22 11.24
C THR A 44 -8.57 9.06 10.00
N GLY A 45 -7.31 9.47 9.82
CA GLY A 45 -6.85 10.26 8.68
C GLY A 45 -6.40 9.41 7.49
N ALA A 46 -5.90 8.21 7.74
CA ALA A 46 -5.54 7.23 6.70
C ALA A 46 -5.60 5.80 7.24
N VAL A 47 -5.68 4.83 6.33
CA VAL A 47 -5.66 3.39 6.63
C VAL A 47 -4.49 2.72 5.93
N VAL A 48 -3.81 1.81 6.61
CA VAL A 48 -2.73 0.98 6.07
C VAL A 48 -3.08 -0.48 6.29
N LEU A 49 -3.03 -1.27 5.21
CA LEU A 49 -3.04 -2.73 5.24
C LEU A 49 -1.58 -3.19 5.10
N PRO A 50 -0.94 -3.65 6.18
CA PRO A 50 0.49 -3.99 6.19
C PRO A 50 0.77 -5.31 5.48
N GLY A 51 2.06 -5.58 5.27
CA GLY A 51 2.56 -6.86 4.76
C GLY A 51 2.50 -8.01 5.76
N GLY A 52 2.75 -9.23 5.25
CA GLY A 52 2.78 -10.46 6.04
C GLY A 52 2.23 -11.66 5.27
N PHE A 53 1.85 -12.69 6.01
CA PHE A 53 1.26 -13.94 5.49
C PHE A 53 -0.13 -14.14 6.06
N SER A 54 -1.05 -13.20 5.78
CA SER A 54 -2.40 -13.26 6.34
C SER A 54 -3.08 -14.59 5.95
N TYR A 55 -3.59 -15.30 6.97
CA TYR A 55 -4.15 -16.65 6.87
C TYR A 55 -3.20 -17.73 6.31
N GLY A 56 -1.88 -17.51 6.38
CA GLY A 56 -0.84 -18.47 6.02
C GLY A 56 -0.81 -18.85 4.53
N ASP A 57 -1.36 -18.00 3.65
CA ASP A 57 -1.38 -18.17 2.18
C ASP A 57 -2.01 -19.50 1.69
N TYR A 58 -2.78 -20.21 2.54
CA TYR A 58 -3.23 -21.59 2.28
C TYR A 58 -4.24 -21.75 1.11
N LEU A 59 -4.89 -20.68 0.65
CA LEU A 59 -5.86 -20.73 -0.47
C LEU A 59 -5.59 -19.65 -1.52
N ARG A 60 -5.66 -18.37 -1.09
CA ARG A 60 -5.26 -17.14 -1.79
C ARG A 60 -5.13 -16.04 -0.73
N CYS A 61 -3.98 -15.40 -0.65
CA CYS A 61 -3.54 -14.54 0.46
C CYS A 61 -4.56 -13.44 0.87
N GLY A 62 -5.33 -12.90 -0.08
CA GLY A 62 -6.36 -11.87 0.17
C GLY A 62 -7.81 -12.36 0.23
N ALA A 63 -8.12 -13.57 -0.25
CA ALA A 63 -9.50 -14.02 -0.47
C ALA A 63 -10.29 -14.31 0.83
N ILE A 64 -9.58 -14.62 1.93
CA ILE A 64 -10.19 -14.78 3.25
C ILE A 64 -10.25 -13.43 3.97
N ALA A 65 -9.19 -12.63 3.87
CA ALA A 65 -9.07 -11.32 4.50
C ALA A 65 -10.10 -10.30 3.99
N ARG A 66 -10.49 -10.37 2.71
CA ARG A 66 -11.56 -9.48 2.17
C ARG A 66 -12.90 -9.63 2.89
N SER A 67 -13.15 -10.80 3.49
CA SER A 67 -14.39 -11.10 4.21
C SER A 67 -14.33 -10.68 5.68
N ALA A 68 -13.24 -10.07 6.13
CA ALA A 68 -13.11 -9.57 7.50
C ALA A 68 -14.05 -8.39 7.74
N SER A 69 -14.63 -8.32 8.95
CA SER A 69 -15.62 -7.29 9.33
C SER A 69 -15.11 -5.86 9.09
N ILE A 70 -13.81 -5.61 9.33
CA ILE A 70 -13.23 -4.28 9.16
C ILE A 70 -13.27 -3.78 7.71
N MET A 71 -13.32 -4.67 6.73
CA MET A 71 -13.25 -4.28 5.31
C MET A 71 -14.47 -3.44 4.90
N GLY A 72 -15.64 -3.66 5.50
CA GLY A 72 -16.80 -2.78 5.28
C GLY A 72 -16.51 -1.33 5.67
N ALA A 73 -15.81 -1.12 6.79
CA ALA A 73 -15.38 0.22 7.22
C ALA A 73 -14.27 0.79 6.31
N VAL A 74 -13.37 -0.04 5.78
CA VAL A 74 -12.34 0.38 4.81
C VAL A 74 -12.99 0.85 3.51
N HIS A 75 -13.96 0.11 2.96
CA HIS A 75 -14.73 0.52 1.78
C HIS A 75 -15.43 1.86 2.00
N ALA A 76 -16.14 2.00 3.12
CA ALA A 76 -16.83 3.25 3.46
C ALA A 76 -15.84 4.41 3.59
N PHE A 77 -14.67 4.18 4.20
CA PHE A 77 -13.62 5.19 4.32
C PHE A 77 -13.06 5.60 2.96
N ALA A 78 -12.70 4.64 2.11
CA ALA A 78 -12.19 4.90 0.76
C ALA A 78 -13.20 5.67 -0.11
N ALA A 79 -14.49 5.31 -0.04
CA ALA A 79 -15.57 5.97 -0.80
C ALA A 79 -15.75 7.46 -0.45
N THR A 80 -15.26 7.90 0.70
CA THR A 80 -15.25 9.32 1.11
C THR A 80 -13.93 10.04 0.79
N GLY A 81 -13.12 9.48 -0.12
CA GLY A 81 -11.79 10.00 -0.48
C GLY A 81 -10.74 9.77 0.62
N GLY A 82 -10.95 8.79 1.49
CA GLY A 82 -10.00 8.44 2.55
C GLY A 82 -8.72 7.81 1.99
N PRO A 83 -7.52 8.25 2.40
CA PRO A 83 -6.26 7.64 1.97
C PRO A 83 -6.09 6.21 2.48
N VAL A 84 -5.96 5.25 1.59
CA VAL A 84 -5.74 3.83 1.92
C VAL A 84 -4.48 3.33 1.23
N LEU A 85 -3.60 2.65 1.97
CA LEU A 85 -2.37 2.05 1.44
C LEU A 85 -2.32 0.55 1.74
N GLY A 86 -2.20 -0.28 0.72
CA GLY A 86 -1.91 -1.71 0.86
C GLY A 86 -0.44 -2.00 0.52
N ILE A 87 0.27 -2.65 1.44
CA ILE A 87 1.67 -3.00 1.29
C ILE A 87 1.81 -4.51 1.19
N CYS A 88 2.46 -5.01 0.13
CA CYS A 88 2.69 -6.41 -0.15
C CYS A 88 1.40 -7.24 -0.03
N ASN A 89 1.20 -7.97 1.07
CA ASN A 89 -0.05 -8.68 1.33
C ASN A 89 -1.28 -7.76 1.40
N GLY A 90 -1.14 -6.55 1.94
CA GLY A 90 -2.20 -5.55 1.91
C GLY A 90 -2.63 -5.17 0.50
N PHE A 91 -1.70 -5.12 -0.46
CA PHE A 91 -2.04 -4.86 -1.87
C PHE A 91 -2.88 -6.01 -2.44
N GLN A 92 -2.49 -7.26 -2.17
CA GLN A 92 -3.27 -8.44 -2.57
C GLN A 92 -4.70 -8.39 -2.01
N ILE A 93 -4.86 -8.01 -0.73
CA ILE A 93 -6.17 -7.87 -0.09
C ILE A 93 -7.02 -6.81 -0.79
N LEU A 94 -6.45 -5.65 -1.11
CA LEU A 94 -7.17 -4.57 -1.78
C LEU A 94 -7.63 -4.94 -3.20
N CYS A 95 -6.81 -5.69 -3.95
CA CYS A 95 -7.23 -6.25 -5.25
C CYS A 95 -8.37 -7.25 -5.09
N GLU A 96 -8.26 -8.21 -4.15
CA GLU A 96 -9.29 -9.23 -3.90
C GLU A 96 -10.60 -8.66 -3.34
N ALA A 97 -10.54 -7.50 -2.68
CA ALA A 97 -11.67 -6.72 -2.21
C ALA A 97 -12.29 -5.81 -3.29
N GLY A 98 -11.68 -5.70 -4.48
CA GLY A 98 -12.14 -4.84 -5.57
C GLY A 98 -11.94 -3.34 -5.30
N LEU A 99 -11.05 -2.98 -4.36
CA LEU A 99 -10.64 -1.60 -4.11
C LEU A 99 -9.49 -1.15 -5.03
N LEU A 100 -8.75 -2.11 -5.60
CA LEU A 100 -7.70 -1.87 -6.57
C LEU A 100 -7.85 -2.77 -7.79
N PRO A 101 -7.43 -2.31 -8.98
CA PRO A 101 -7.50 -3.09 -10.20
C PRO A 101 -6.38 -4.14 -10.29
N GLY A 102 -6.61 -5.14 -11.15
CA GLY A 102 -5.67 -6.22 -11.42
C GLY A 102 -5.63 -7.29 -10.33
N VAL A 103 -4.72 -8.25 -10.50
CA VAL A 103 -4.53 -9.38 -9.59
C VAL A 103 -3.05 -9.63 -9.34
N LEU A 104 -2.72 -10.14 -8.16
CA LEU A 104 -1.37 -10.54 -7.79
C LEU A 104 -1.27 -12.07 -7.92
N ARG A 105 -0.26 -12.54 -8.64
CA ARG A 105 0.01 -13.95 -8.91
C ARG A 105 1.36 -14.34 -8.33
N ARG A 106 1.62 -15.65 -8.32
CA ARG A 106 2.97 -16.19 -8.08
C ARG A 106 3.99 -15.51 -8.99
N ASN A 107 5.15 -15.22 -8.42
CA ASN A 107 6.29 -14.73 -9.18
C ASN A 107 6.55 -15.68 -10.36
N ARG A 108 6.91 -15.15 -11.53
CA ARG A 108 7.11 -15.95 -12.75
C ARG A 108 8.05 -17.14 -12.53
N ASP A 109 9.15 -16.94 -11.81
CA ASP A 109 10.16 -17.96 -11.56
C ASP A 109 9.83 -18.87 -10.36
N LEU A 110 8.65 -18.69 -9.74
CA LEU A 110 8.14 -19.44 -8.59
C LEU A 110 9.04 -19.39 -7.33
N ASN A 111 10.01 -18.47 -7.31
CA ASN A 111 10.92 -18.26 -6.20
C ASN A 111 10.46 -17.09 -5.33
N PHE A 112 10.70 -17.23 -4.02
CA PHE A 112 10.59 -16.11 -3.09
C PHE A 112 11.74 -15.12 -3.34
N VAL A 113 11.41 -13.84 -3.52
CA VAL A 113 12.40 -12.78 -3.75
C VAL A 113 12.49 -11.92 -2.51
N CYS A 114 13.69 -11.84 -1.92
CA CYS A 114 14.00 -11.04 -0.74
C CYS A 114 15.28 -10.24 -0.98
N ARG A 115 15.15 -8.99 -1.42
CA ARG A 115 16.29 -8.11 -1.75
C ARG A 115 15.85 -6.66 -1.90
N ASP A 116 16.81 -5.76 -1.87
CA ASP A 116 16.59 -4.39 -2.30
C ASP A 116 16.40 -4.32 -3.82
N VAL A 117 15.39 -3.57 -4.25
CA VAL A 117 15.13 -3.30 -5.67
C VAL A 117 15.03 -1.81 -5.91
N ALA A 118 15.49 -1.38 -7.07
CA ALA A 118 15.24 -0.03 -7.54
C ALA A 118 13.83 0.04 -8.14
N ILE A 119 13.03 1.01 -7.70
CA ILE A 119 11.72 1.34 -8.25
C ILE A 119 11.74 2.75 -8.81
N ARG A 120 11.11 2.95 -9.96
CA ARG A 120 10.92 4.23 -10.60
C ARG A 120 9.55 4.80 -10.24
N VAL A 121 9.53 6.05 -9.84
CA VAL A 121 8.31 6.82 -9.63
C VAL A 121 7.78 7.28 -10.98
N GLU A 122 6.57 6.86 -11.37
CA GLU A 122 6.01 7.24 -12.68
C GLU A 122 5.45 8.67 -12.66
N ARG A 123 4.91 9.11 -11.52
CA ARG A 123 4.43 10.50 -11.34
C ARG A 123 4.64 11.00 -9.92
N GLY A 124 4.85 12.31 -9.79
CA GLY A 124 4.96 13.04 -8.52
C GLY A 124 3.72 13.85 -8.14
N ASP A 125 2.59 13.67 -8.82
CA ASP A 125 1.35 14.42 -8.60
C ASP A 125 0.26 13.61 -7.87
N SER A 126 0.63 12.48 -7.25
CA SER A 126 -0.29 11.61 -6.53
C SER A 126 -0.18 11.77 -5.02
N LEU A 127 -1.24 11.40 -4.29
CA LEU A 127 -1.26 11.42 -2.83
C LEU A 127 -0.07 10.68 -2.22
N LEU A 128 0.29 9.51 -2.76
CA LEU A 128 1.39 8.67 -2.26
C LEU A 128 2.79 9.14 -2.72
N THR A 129 2.88 9.84 -3.85
CA THR A 129 4.18 10.16 -4.48
C THR A 129 4.47 11.65 -4.57
N HIS A 130 3.68 12.53 -3.96
CA HIS A 130 3.87 13.99 -4.03
C HIS A 130 5.17 14.53 -3.40
N ARG A 131 5.90 13.67 -2.68
CA ARG A 131 7.23 13.97 -2.14
C ARG A 131 8.36 13.48 -3.04
N CYS A 132 8.03 12.97 -4.22
CA CYS A 132 8.97 12.41 -5.19
C CYS A 132 8.86 13.13 -6.53
N GLU A 133 9.93 13.10 -7.31
CA GLU A 133 9.94 13.60 -8.67
C GLU A 133 9.57 12.48 -9.67
N PRO A 134 8.84 12.78 -10.77
CA PRO A 134 8.67 11.83 -11.86
C PRO A 134 10.03 11.33 -12.39
N GLY A 135 10.17 10.02 -12.54
CA GLY A 135 11.41 9.35 -12.95
C GLY A 135 12.43 9.16 -11.83
N GLN A 136 12.16 9.61 -10.60
CA GLN A 136 13.03 9.37 -9.45
C GLN A 136 13.15 7.87 -9.17
N MET A 137 14.38 7.42 -8.94
CA MET A 137 14.69 6.06 -8.52
C MET A 137 14.71 6.01 -6.98
N LEU A 138 13.98 5.05 -6.42
CA LEU A 138 13.95 4.75 -5.00
C LEU A 138 14.46 3.33 -4.77
N THR A 139 15.23 3.09 -3.72
CA THR A 139 15.62 1.74 -3.31
C THR A 139 14.73 1.28 -2.16
N ILE A 140 13.87 0.30 -2.41
CA ILE A 140 12.92 -0.24 -1.42
C ILE A 140 13.00 -1.78 -1.45
N PRO A 141 13.06 -2.46 -0.28
CA PRO A 141 13.11 -3.91 -0.22
C PRO A 141 11.80 -4.55 -0.71
N VAL A 142 11.93 -5.72 -1.34
CA VAL A 142 10.81 -6.64 -1.63
C VAL A 142 11.02 -7.94 -0.88
N LYS A 143 9.92 -8.57 -0.43
CA LYS A 143 9.92 -9.89 0.21
C LYS A 143 8.63 -10.67 -0.08
N HIS A 144 8.51 -11.25 -1.27
CA HIS A 144 7.28 -11.92 -1.69
C HIS A 144 7.52 -13.14 -2.60
N GLY A 145 6.61 -14.12 -2.52
CA GLY A 145 6.48 -15.22 -3.49
C GLY A 145 5.32 -15.04 -4.46
N GLU A 146 4.34 -14.18 -4.12
CA GLU A 146 3.13 -13.91 -4.92
C GLU A 146 2.96 -12.41 -5.19
N GLY A 147 3.95 -11.80 -5.85
CA GLY A 147 3.97 -10.36 -6.14
C GLY A 147 3.86 -9.98 -7.61
N SER A 148 3.63 -10.93 -8.51
CA SER A 148 3.49 -10.66 -9.95
C SER A 148 2.14 -10.00 -10.22
N TRP A 149 2.12 -8.68 -10.38
CA TRP A 149 0.91 -7.96 -10.76
C TRP A 149 0.56 -8.22 -12.23
N TYR A 150 -0.72 -8.47 -12.47
CA TYR A 150 -1.25 -8.79 -13.78
C TYR A 150 -2.59 -8.10 -14.02
N ALA A 151 -2.70 -7.57 -15.25
CA ALA A 151 -3.92 -7.16 -15.90
C ALA A 151 -3.88 -7.72 -17.33
N ASP A 152 -5.04 -7.92 -17.96
CA ASP A 152 -5.07 -8.17 -19.41
C ASP A 152 -4.67 -6.89 -20.19
N GLU A 153 -4.49 -7.03 -21.49
CA GLU A 153 -4.00 -5.94 -22.35
C GLU A 153 -4.93 -4.72 -22.35
N GLU A 154 -6.25 -4.96 -22.30
CA GLU A 154 -7.26 -3.89 -22.26
C GLU A 154 -7.19 -3.11 -20.95
N LEU A 155 -7.25 -3.80 -19.81
CA LEU A 155 -7.15 -3.16 -18.50
C LEU A 155 -5.78 -2.51 -18.28
N TYR A 156 -4.69 -3.13 -18.73
CA TYR A 156 -3.36 -2.54 -18.64
C TYR A 156 -3.29 -1.21 -19.39
N ALA A 157 -3.77 -1.16 -20.63
CA ALA A 157 -3.77 0.05 -21.45
C ALA A 157 -4.66 1.15 -20.85
N GLU A 158 -5.82 0.79 -20.28
CA GLU A 158 -6.70 1.71 -19.57
C GLU A 158 -5.98 2.34 -18.38
N LEU A 159 -5.39 1.52 -17.50
CA LEU A 159 -4.67 1.98 -16.31
C LEU A 159 -3.45 2.81 -16.67
N GLU A 160 -2.73 2.46 -17.73
CA GLU A 160 -1.58 3.23 -18.21
C GLU A 160 -2.02 4.61 -18.73
N ALA A 161 -3.09 4.67 -19.53
CA ALA A 161 -3.63 5.93 -20.05
C ALA A 161 -4.20 6.83 -18.93
N ALA A 162 -4.83 6.25 -17.91
CA ALA A 162 -5.30 6.95 -16.71
C ALA A 162 -4.15 7.32 -15.74
N GLY A 163 -2.95 6.77 -15.99
CA GLY A 163 -1.77 6.85 -15.13
C GLY A 163 -2.01 6.29 -13.72
N GLN A 164 -2.79 5.22 -13.62
CA GLN A 164 -2.98 4.50 -12.37
C GLN A 164 -1.81 3.59 -12.02
N LEU A 165 -0.85 3.41 -12.93
CA LEU A 165 0.42 2.73 -12.69
C LEU A 165 1.41 3.75 -12.09
N VAL A 166 1.57 3.73 -10.76
CA VAL A 166 2.28 4.81 -10.02
C VAL A 166 3.76 4.50 -9.76
N LEU A 167 4.11 3.21 -9.72
CA LEU A 167 5.47 2.73 -9.45
C LEU A 167 5.79 1.58 -10.40
N ARG A 168 7.01 1.56 -10.93
CA ARG A 168 7.55 0.43 -11.70
C ARG A 168 8.87 -0.05 -11.13
N TYR A 169 9.16 -1.34 -11.25
CA TYR A 169 10.50 -1.84 -11.01
C TYR A 169 11.45 -1.34 -12.11
N ALA A 170 12.69 -1.03 -11.74
CA ALA A 170 13.74 -0.69 -12.70
C ALA A 170 14.24 -1.93 -13.47
N GLU A 171 14.03 -3.10 -12.87
CA GLU A 171 14.43 -4.40 -13.37
C GLU A 171 13.36 -5.41 -12.98
N ASP A 172 13.17 -6.41 -13.84
CA ASP A 172 12.20 -7.45 -13.57
C ASP A 172 12.64 -8.29 -12.36
N CYS A 173 11.82 -8.28 -11.31
CA CYS A 173 12.05 -9.05 -10.11
C CYS A 173 11.03 -10.16 -9.88
N ASN A 174 9.90 -10.16 -10.60
CA ASN A 174 8.77 -11.03 -10.28
C ASN A 174 7.84 -11.36 -11.45
N GLY A 175 8.08 -10.79 -12.64
CA GLY A 175 7.29 -10.99 -13.85
C GLY A 175 5.97 -10.23 -13.86
N SER A 176 5.87 -9.09 -13.18
CA SER A 176 4.71 -8.19 -13.30
C SER A 176 4.62 -7.62 -14.72
N VAL A 177 3.40 -7.51 -15.25
CA VAL A 177 3.19 -6.88 -16.57
C VAL A 177 3.64 -5.41 -16.51
N GLY A 178 4.46 -5.00 -17.47
CA GLY A 178 5.01 -3.64 -17.54
C GLY A 178 5.89 -3.26 -16.35
N ASP A 179 6.47 -4.24 -15.65
CA ASP A 179 7.27 -4.04 -14.43
C ASP A 179 6.52 -3.27 -13.35
N VAL A 180 5.19 -3.36 -13.29
CA VAL A 180 4.38 -2.60 -12.32
C VAL A 180 4.68 -3.05 -10.89
N ALA A 181 5.08 -2.11 -10.04
CA ALA A 181 5.38 -2.31 -8.63
C ALA A 181 4.26 -1.78 -7.71
N GLY A 182 3.45 -0.83 -8.20
CA GLY A 182 2.32 -0.28 -7.48
C GLY A 182 1.33 0.47 -8.36
N VAL A 183 0.07 0.47 -7.92
CA VAL A 183 -1.07 1.06 -8.63
C VAL A 183 -1.95 1.90 -7.69
N CYS A 184 -2.84 2.71 -8.26
CA CYS A 184 -3.89 3.40 -7.53
C CYS A 184 -5.28 3.16 -8.14
N ASP A 185 -6.32 3.43 -7.36
CA ASP A 185 -7.70 3.45 -7.85
C ASP A 185 -8.00 4.68 -8.73
N GLU A 186 -9.20 4.70 -9.33
CA GLU A 186 -9.66 5.79 -10.20
C GLU A 186 -9.77 7.12 -9.44
N ALA A 187 -10.22 7.08 -8.19
CA ALA A 187 -10.33 8.25 -7.32
C ALA A 187 -8.98 8.72 -6.73
N ARG A 188 -7.90 7.95 -6.95
CA ARG A 188 -6.51 8.25 -6.55
C ARG A 188 -6.33 8.46 -5.04
N ASN A 189 -7.10 7.75 -4.22
CA ASN A 189 -6.96 7.74 -2.77
C ASN A 189 -6.66 6.34 -2.20
N VAL A 190 -6.81 5.28 -2.99
CA VAL A 190 -6.39 3.93 -2.63
C VAL A 190 -5.15 3.58 -3.44
N PHE A 191 -4.12 3.09 -2.76
CA PHE A 191 -2.85 2.71 -3.36
C PHE A 191 -2.45 1.32 -2.91
N GLY A 192 -1.81 0.58 -3.81
CA GLY A 192 -1.23 -0.72 -3.52
C GLY A 192 0.18 -0.80 -4.07
N LEU A 193 1.11 -1.35 -3.30
CA LEU A 193 2.46 -1.63 -3.76
C LEU A 193 3.00 -2.92 -3.14
N MET A 194 3.83 -3.63 -3.90
CA MET A 194 4.51 -4.85 -3.44
C MET A 194 5.81 -4.60 -2.64
N PRO A 195 6.63 -3.57 -2.93
CA PRO A 195 7.77 -3.20 -2.08
C PRO A 195 7.31 -2.80 -0.66
N HIS A 196 8.22 -2.93 0.31
CA HIS A 196 8.01 -2.63 1.73
C HIS A 196 8.64 -1.29 2.14
N PRO A 197 7.95 -0.15 1.92
CA PRO A 197 8.48 1.17 2.27
C PRO A 197 8.71 1.34 3.78
N GLU A 198 7.99 0.59 4.61
CA GLU A 198 8.16 0.56 6.07
C GLU A 198 9.52 0.01 6.53
N HIS A 199 10.19 -0.78 5.69
CA HIS A 199 11.55 -1.26 5.93
C HIS A 199 12.64 -0.37 5.33
N ALA A 200 12.26 0.73 4.65
CA ALA A 200 13.17 1.68 4.02
C ALA A 200 12.97 3.11 4.55
N VAL A 201 12.83 3.28 5.87
CA VAL A 201 12.63 4.60 6.52
C VAL A 201 13.84 5.13 7.29
N ASP A 202 14.89 4.33 7.43
CA ASP A 202 16.11 4.68 8.17
C ASP A 202 17.32 4.17 7.37
N PRO A 203 18.33 5.00 7.05
CA PRO A 203 19.54 4.56 6.37
C PRO A 203 20.23 3.36 7.04
N LEU A 204 20.09 3.18 8.36
CA LEU A 204 20.62 2.02 9.07
C LEU A 204 19.93 0.69 8.70
N LEU A 205 18.72 0.75 8.14
CA LEU A 205 17.97 -0.40 7.62
C LEU A 205 18.28 -0.69 6.14
N GLY A 206 19.17 0.10 5.52
CA GLY A 206 19.63 -0.06 4.13
C GLY A 206 19.20 1.08 3.20
N SER A 207 18.05 1.70 3.46
CA SER A 207 17.53 2.82 2.65
C SER A 207 16.59 3.71 3.48
N GLY A 208 16.54 5.00 3.14
CA GLY A 208 15.57 5.96 3.65
C GLY A 208 14.48 6.34 2.65
N ASP A 209 14.48 5.76 1.45
CA ASP A 209 13.63 6.21 0.34
C ASP A 209 12.14 5.89 0.56
N GLY A 210 11.83 4.81 1.28
CA GLY A 210 10.46 4.45 1.66
C GLY A 210 9.79 5.50 2.56
N ALA A 211 10.59 6.30 3.28
CA ALA A 211 10.09 7.42 4.07
C ALA A 211 9.39 8.48 3.20
N LEU A 212 9.78 8.64 1.92
CA LEU A 212 9.12 9.62 1.03
C LEU A 212 7.66 9.24 0.79
N LEU A 213 7.39 7.96 0.52
CA LEU A 213 6.04 7.45 0.28
C LEU A 213 5.19 7.47 1.56
N LEU A 214 5.75 7.01 2.68
CA LEU A 214 5.02 7.00 3.94
C LEU A 214 4.78 8.42 4.48
N ALA A 215 5.74 9.34 4.34
CA ALA A 215 5.55 10.73 4.74
C ALA A 215 4.47 11.42 3.90
N ALA A 216 4.38 11.07 2.61
CA ALA A 216 3.33 11.56 1.74
C ALA A 216 1.93 11.08 2.20
N LEU A 217 1.81 9.81 2.60
CA LEU A 217 0.59 9.30 3.24
C LEU A 217 0.26 10.05 4.54
N VAL A 218 1.26 10.32 5.39
CA VAL A 218 1.07 11.04 6.66
C VAL A 218 0.59 12.48 6.41
N ASP A 219 1.10 13.17 5.39
CA ASP A 219 0.62 14.50 5.03
C ASP A 219 -0.83 14.47 4.56
N ALA A 220 -1.19 13.50 3.73
CA ALA A 220 -2.57 13.31 3.29
C ALA A 220 -3.52 13.02 4.46
N ALA A 221 -3.09 12.18 5.40
CA ALA A 221 -3.83 11.91 6.63
C ALA A 221 -4.06 13.18 7.45
N ARG A 222 -3.04 14.03 7.56
CA ARG A 222 -3.11 15.32 8.25
C ARG A 222 -4.10 16.26 7.57
N ASN A 223 -4.00 16.40 6.26
CA ASN A 223 -4.86 17.30 5.49
C ASN A 223 -6.34 16.88 5.59
N ARG A 224 -6.63 15.58 5.55
CA ARG A 224 -7.99 15.05 5.72
C ARG A 224 -8.59 15.40 7.08
N VAL A 225 -7.84 15.19 8.16
CA VAL A 225 -8.31 15.50 9.52
C VAL A 225 -8.58 17.00 9.67
N LEU A 226 -7.71 17.85 9.11
CA LEU A 226 -7.91 19.31 9.13
C LEU A 226 -9.13 19.76 8.32
N ALA A 227 -9.38 19.15 7.15
CA ALA A 227 -10.55 19.45 6.34
C ALA A 227 -11.86 19.02 7.04
N GLY A 228 -11.83 17.88 7.74
CA GLY A 228 -12.95 17.39 8.54
C GLY A 228 -13.26 18.27 9.75
N SER A 229 -12.26 18.85 10.42
CA SER A 229 -12.47 19.75 11.55
C SER A 229 -12.88 21.17 11.16
N ALA A 230 -12.71 21.56 9.90
CA ALA A 230 -13.19 22.85 9.37
C ALA A 230 -14.65 22.81 8.90
N SER A 231 -15.21 21.60 8.74
CA SER A 231 -16.58 21.37 8.25
C SER A 231 -17.58 21.01 9.38
N SER A 232 -17.13 20.96 10.63
CA SER A 232 -17.92 20.68 11.84
C SER A 232 -18.06 21.90 12.74
#